data_AF-A0A2N0G1H5-F1
#
_entry.id   AF-A0A2N0G1H5-F1
#
_cell.length_a   1.000
_cell.length_b   1.000
_cell.length_c   1.000
_cell.angle_alpha   90.00
_cell.angle_beta   90.00
_cell.angle_gamma   90.00
#
_symmetry.space_group_name_H-M   'P 1'
#
loop_
_entity.id
_entity.type
_entity.pdbx_description
1 polymer ?
#
loop_
_entity_poly.entity_id
_entity_poly.type
_entity_poly.pdbx_seq_one_letter_code
_entity_poly.pdbx_strand_id
1 'polypeptide(L)'
;MKKSLLKGICLALACTAASTTLQAQEKEQSHEVTKYTVMERFEPQMILSPEERVDLKEERMAEIQRTREIVDTLNISERRRERLLNDILQKPYSTRLSKTMAKLEFEDDESDQ
;
A
#
# COMPACT_ATOMS: atom_id res chain seq x y z
N MET A 1 12.62 -7.88 -75.57
CA MET A 1 12.35 -6.70 -74.70
C MET A 1 10.97 -6.84 -74.07
N LYS A 2 10.90 -6.68 -72.74
CA LYS A 2 9.70 -6.34 -71.94
C LYS A 2 8.67 -7.44 -71.60
N LYS A 3 8.99 -8.14 -70.50
CA LYS A 3 8.17 -8.34 -69.28
C LYS A 3 6.88 -9.19 -69.35
N SER A 4 7.06 -10.45 -68.98
CA SER A 4 6.28 -11.17 -67.96
C SER A 4 5.68 -10.24 -66.89
N LEU A 5 4.37 -10.38 -66.60
CA LEU A 5 3.68 -10.05 -65.33
C LEU A 5 2.15 -10.11 -65.52
N LEU A 6 1.52 -11.30 -65.49
CA LEU A 6 0.05 -11.39 -65.52
C LEU A 6 -0.55 -12.69 -64.95
N LYS A 7 0.13 -13.35 -64.00
CA LYS A 7 -0.41 -14.56 -63.32
C LYS A 7 -0.33 -14.49 -61.79
N GLY A 8 -0.74 -13.36 -61.21
CA GLY A 8 -0.70 -13.17 -59.76
C GLY A 8 -1.74 -12.20 -59.20
N ILE A 9 -2.86 -11.97 -59.88
CA ILE A 9 -3.87 -10.95 -59.49
C ILE A 9 -5.21 -11.58 -59.04
N CYS A 10 -5.28 -12.90 -58.85
CA CYS A 10 -6.50 -13.56 -58.34
C CYS A 10 -6.38 -14.20 -56.94
N LEU A 11 -5.24 -14.06 -56.24
CA LEU A 11 -5.05 -14.68 -54.90
C LEU A 11 -4.86 -13.65 -53.75
N ALA A 12 -5.03 -12.35 -54.01
CA ALA A 12 -4.85 -11.30 -52.99
C ALA A 12 -6.12 -10.50 -52.68
N LEU A 13 -7.29 -10.91 -53.21
CA LEU A 13 -8.57 -10.19 -53.05
C LEU A 13 -9.65 -11.00 -52.32
N ALA A 14 -9.31 -12.16 -51.73
CA ALA A 14 -10.25 -13.02 -51.01
C ALA A 14 -10.15 -12.93 -49.47
N CYS A 15 -9.24 -12.13 -48.91
CA CYS A 15 -8.99 -12.11 -47.45
C CYS A 15 -9.36 -10.81 -46.72
N THR A 16 -9.99 -9.83 -47.36
CA THR A 16 -10.32 -8.55 -46.69
C THR A 16 -11.78 -8.42 -46.27
N ALA A 17 -12.62 -9.45 -46.45
CA ALA A 17 -14.06 -9.39 -46.14
C ALA A 17 -14.45 -10.06 -44.80
N ALA A 18 -13.49 -10.40 -43.92
CA ALA A 18 -13.76 -11.12 -42.67
C ALA A 18 -13.39 -10.33 -41.40
N SER A 19 -13.45 -9.01 -41.42
CA SER A 19 -13.10 -8.19 -40.24
C SER A 19 -13.98 -6.96 -40.07
N THR A 20 -15.29 -7.17 -40.04
CA THR A 20 -16.22 -6.21 -39.40
C THR A 20 -17.23 -6.96 -38.56
N THR A 21 -16.74 -7.74 -37.57
CA THR A 21 -17.54 -7.92 -36.36
C THR A 21 -17.56 -6.58 -35.67
N LEU A 22 -18.68 -5.86 -35.80
CA LEU A 22 -19.05 -4.73 -34.95
C LEU A 22 -18.85 -5.13 -33.49
N GLN A 23 -17.71 -4.80 -32.91
CA GLN A 23 -17.61 -4.67 -31.47
C GLN A 23 -18.32 -3.36 -31.14
N ALA A 24 -19.61 -3.46 -30.82
CA ALA A 24 -20.25 -2.47 -29.97
C ALA A 24 -19.47 -2.47 -28.66
N GLN A 25 -18.45 -1.60 -28.56
CA GLN A 25 -17.85 -1.25 -27.29
C GLN A 25 -18.95 -0.56 -26.50
N GLU A 26 -19.67 -1.32 -25.67
CA GLU A 26 -20.33 -0.74 -24.51
C GLU A 26 -19.23 0.00 -23.76
N LYS A 27 -19.25 1.33 -23.89
CA LYS A 27 -18.45 2.21 -23.08
C LYS A 27 -19.02 2.05 -21.68
N GLU A 28 -18.52 1.07 -20.93
CA GLU A 28 -18.76 0.93 -19.50
C GLU A 28 -18.40 2.30 -18.90
N GLN A 29 -19.40 3.13 -18.66
CA GLN A 29 -19.24 4.29 -17.81
C GLN A 29 -18.94 3.68 -16.45
N SER A 30 -17.65 3.62 -16.10
CA SER A 30 -17.21 3.25 -14.77
C SER A 30 -17.76 4.31 -13.82
N HIS A 31 -18.98 4.09 -13.34
CA HIS A 31 -19.53 4.90 -12.27
C HIS A 31 -18.63 4.66 -11.06
N GLU A 32 -17.94 5.69 -10.62
CA GLU A 32 -17.14 5.66 -9.40
C GLU A 32 -18.12 5.57 -8.22
N VAL A 33 -18.36 4.35 -7.75
CA VAL A 33 -19.25 4.10 -6.61
C VAL A 33 -18.44 4.27 -5.33
N THR A 34 -18.59 5.44 -4.70
CA THR A 34 -18.03 5.69 -3.36
C THR A 34 -18.79 4.85 -2.33
N LYS A 35 -18.11 3.88 -1.72
CA LYS A 35 -18.69 3.02 -0.68
C LYS A 35 -18.58 3.72 0.67
N TYR A 36 -19.71 3.98 1.29
CA TYR A 36 -19.77 4.53 2.64
C TYR A 36 -19.97 3.43 3.69
N THR A 37 -19.25 3.51 4.81
CA THR A 37 -19.59 2.68 5.98
C THR A 37 -20.90 3.15 6.61
N VAL A 38 -21.61 2.27 7.32
CA VAL A 38 -22.93 2.60 7.89
C VAL A 38 -22.86 3.82 8.83
N MET A 39 -21.75 3.99 9.57
CA MET A 39 -21.53 5.11 10.49
C MET A 39 -21.29 6.44 9.78
N GLU A 40 -20.71 6.44 8.58
CA GLU A 40 -20.47 7.66 7.76
C GLU A 40 -21.76 8.37 7.36
N ARG A 41 -22.90 7.67 7.42
CA ARG A 41 -24.22 8.25 7.13
C ARG A 41 -24.77 9.11 8.27
N PHE A 42 -24.30 8.91 9.50
CA PHE A 42 -24.89 9.52 10.69
C PHE A 42 -24.02 10.64 11.28
N GLU A 43 -22.70 10.50 11.28
CA GLU A 43 -21.77 11.50 11.84
C GLU A 43 -20.48 11.63 11.00
N PRO A 44 -20.58 12.07 9.73
CA PRO A 44 -19.43 12.13 8.82
C PRO A 44 -18.29 13.02 9.35
N GLN A 45 -18.59 14.08 10.09
CA GLN A 45 -17.60 15.00 10.68
C GLN A 45 -16.75 14.38 11.79
N MET A 46 -17.16 13.25 12.35
CA MET A 46 -16.42 12.54 13.42
C MET A 46 -15.53 11.43 12.87
N ILE A 47 -15.57 11.19 11.56
CA ILE A 47 -14.89 10.07 10.91
C ILE A 47 -13.69 10.60 10.16
N LEU A 48 -12.55 9.99 10.42
CA LEU A 48 -11.31 10.27 9.72
C LEU A 48 -11.46 9.98 8.22
N SER A 49 -10.92 10.87 7.41
CA SER A 49 -10.84 10.69 5.97
C SER A 49 -10.05 9.42 5.60
N PRO A 50 -10.23 8.88 4.39
CA PRO A 50 -9.41 7.78 3.90
C PRO A 50 -7.90 8.06 3.99
N GLU A 51 -7.47 9.28 3.66
CA GLU A 51 -6.07 9.71 3.67
C GLU A 51 -5.50 9.73 5.09
N GLU A 52 -6.17 10.40 6.03
CA GLU A 52 -5.75 10.42 7.44
C GLU A 52 -5.64 9.00 8.04
N ARG A 53 -6.52 8.07 7.63
CA ARG A 53 -6.45 6.67 8.08
C ARG A 53 -5.26 5.93 7.50
N VAL A 54 -4.78 6.29 6.32
CA VAL A 54 -3.56 5.74 5.73
C VAL A 54 -2.36 6.30 6.48
N ASP A 55 -2.31 7.62 6.67
CA ASP A 55 -1.22 8.30 7.38
C ASP A 55 -1.04 7.73 8.80
N LEU A 56 -2.13 7.59 9.55
CA LEU A 56 -2.11 7.00 10.90
C LEU A 56 -1.63 5.53 10.93
N LYS A 57 -1.83 4.78 9.84
CA LYS A 57 -1.30 3.41 9.74
C LYS A 57 0.19 3.43 9.43
N GLU A 58 0.63 4.32 8.55
CA GLU A 58 2.05 4.48 8.21
C GLU A 58 2.85 4.96 9.42
N GLU A 59 2.34 5.95 10.16
CA GLU A 59 2.92 6.42 11.43
C GLU A 59 3.06 5.27 12.43
N ARG A 60 2.00 4.47 12.61
CA ARG A 60 2.04 3.29 13.48
C ARG A 60 3.09 2.29 13.05
N MET A 61 3.22 2.03 11.74
CA MET A 61 4.23 1.10 11.22
C MET A 61 5.65 1.64 11.46
N ALA A 62 5.86 2.94 11.26
CA ALA A 62 7.13 3.59 11.52
C ALA A 62 7.51 3.52 13.01
N GLU A 63 6.56 3.76 13.92
CA GLU A 63 6.77 3.65 15.37
C GLU A 63 7.14 2.21 15.78
N ILE A 64 6.42 1.22 15.26
CA ILE A 64 6.71 -0.21 15.50
C ILE A 64 8.14 -0.55 15.04
N GLN A 65 8.52 -0.09 13.86
CA GLN A 65 9.84 -0.36 13.29
C GLN A 65 10.95 0.29 14.13
N ARG A 66 10.80 1.57 14.50
CA ARG A 66 11.76 2.26 15.38
C ARG A 66 11.89 1.55 16.73
N THR A 67 10.77 1.18 17.34
CA THR A 67 10.78 0.49 18.64
C THR A 67 11.48 -0.86 18.55
N ARG A 68 11.30 -1.58 17.44
CA ARG A 68 12.01 -2.83 17.18
C ARG A 68 13.51 -2.63 17.08
N GLU A 69 13.95 -1.64 16.31
CA GLU A 69 15.37 -1.30 16.16
C GLU A 69 16.00 -0.93 17.51
N ILE A 70 15.29 -0.16 18.33
CA ILE A 70 15.72 0.16 19.70
C ILE A 70 15.87 -1.11 20.53
N VAL A 71 14.86 -1.99 20.55
CA VAL A 71 14.93 -3.25 21.30
C VAL A 71 16.10 -4.13 20.83
N ASP A 72 16.42 -4.10 19.53
CA ASP A 72 17.52 -4.84 18.95
C ASP A 72 18.91 -4.32 19.38
N THR A 73 19.04 -3.04 19.72
CA THR A 73 20.31 -2.48 20.23
C THR A 73 20.49 -2.59 21.74
N LEU A 74 19.44 -2.93 22.50
CA LEU A 74 19.55 -3.02 23.97
C LEU A 74 20.49 -4.15 24.42
N ASN A 75 21.31 -3.85 25.42
CA ASN A 75 22.11 -4.84 26.15
C ASN A 75 21.24 -5.57 27.20
N ILE A 76 20.38 -6.46 26.72
CA ILE A 76 19.48 -7.29 27.54
C ILE A 76 19.64 -8.77 27.20
N SER A 77 19.16 -9.64 28.09
CA SER A 77 19.15 -11.08 27.82
C SER A 77 18.22 -11.43 26.66
N GLU A 78 18.58 -12.47 25.89
CA GLU A 78 17.86 -12.87 24.69
C GLU A 78 16.38 -13.20 24.96
N ARG A 79 16.13 -13.92 26.05
CA ARG A 79 14.76 -14.21 26.51
C ARG A 79 13.95 -12.94 26.76
N ARG A 80 14.58 -11.85 27.21
CA ARG A 80 13.91 -10.57 27.44
C ARG A 80 13.68 -9.83 26.12
N ARG A 81 14.65 -9.87 25.20
CA ARG A 81 14.52 -9.33 23.84
C ARG A 81 13.34 -9.94 23.11
N GLU A 82 13.28 -11.28 23.03
CA GLU A 82 12.18 -12.00 22.38
C GLU A 82 10.80 -11.64 22.96
N ARG A 83 10.71 -11.51 24.28
CA ARG A 83 9.49 -11.09 24.97
C ARG A 83 9.06 -9.66 24.65
N LEU A 84 10.00 -8.75 24.39
CA LEU A 84 9.71 -7.37 24.01
C LEU A 84 9.32 -7.29 22.53
N LEU A 85 10.00 -8.05 21.66
CA LEU A 85 9.65 -8.17 20.24
C LEU A 85 8.22 -8.72 20.07
N ASN A 86 7.85 -9.74 20.85
CA ASN A 86 6.48 -10.24 20.87
C ASN A 86 5.47 -9.21 21.39
N ASP A 87 5.85 -8.41 22.40
CA ASP A 87 4.98 -7.33 22.88
C ASP A 87 4.76 -6.27 21.80
N ILE A 88 5.78 -5.86 21.05
CA ILE A 88 5.65 -4.89 19.96
C ILE A 88 4.57 -5.33 18.96
N LEU A 89 4.54 -6.62 18.60
CA LEU A 89 3.60 -7.16 17.61
C LEU A 89 2.19 -7.36 18.16
N GLN A 90 2.06 -7.86 19.39
CA GLN A 90 0.78 -8.28 19.96
C GLN A 90 0.12 -7.20 20.83
N LYS A 91 0.93 -6.43 21.55
CA LYS A 91 0.52 -5.45 22.57
C LYS A 91 1.53 -4.29 22.61
N PRO A 92 1.53 -3.39 21.60
CA PRO A 92 2.54 -2.34 21.45
C PRO A 92 2.59 -1.35 22.63
N TYR A 93 1.55 -1.31 23.47
CA TYR A 93 1.51 -0.51 24.70
C TYR A 93 1.53 -1.36 25.97
N SER A 94 2.21 -2.52 25.93
CA SER A 94 2.37 -3.35 27.13
C SER A 94 3.11 -2.56 28.22
N THR A 95 2.70 -2.74 29.48
CA THR A 95 3.37 -2.10 30.63
C THR A 95 4.85 -2.43 30.70
N ARG A 96 5.24 -3.61 30.22
CA ARG A 96 6.64 -4.05 30.19
C ARG A 96 7.42 -3.26 29.13
N LEU A 97 6.88 -3.15 27.92
CA LEU A 97 7.51 -2.46 26.80
C LEU A 97 7.60 -0.95 27.08
N SER A 98 6.52 -0.33 27.56
CA SER A 98 6.51 1.09 27.90
C SER A 98 7.51 1.42 29.01
N LYS A 99 7.59 0.59 30.06
CA LYS A 99 8.58 0.75 31.12
C LYS A 99 10.02 0.55 30.64
N THR A 100 10.26 -0.27 29.62
CA THR A 100 11.61 -0.38 29.04
C THR A 100 11.98 0.82 28.20
N MET A 101 11.05 1.33 27.38
CA MET A 101 11.30 2.51 26.55
C MET A 101 11.49 3.76 27.40
N ALA A 102 10.70 3.95 28.46
CA ALA A 102 10.82 5.10 29.37
C ALA A 102 12.10 5.14 30.21
N LYS A 103 12.88 4.05 30.25
CA LYS A 103 14.18 3.98 30.94
C LYS A 103 15.35 4.35 30.03
N LEU A 104 15.10 4.55 28.74
CA LEU A 104 16.13 4.97 27.81
C LEU A 104 16.37 6.46 28.05
N GLU A 105 17.57 6.77 28.50
CA GLU A 105 18.08 8.12 28.55
C GLU A 105 18.63 8.40 27.16
N PHE A 106 18.03 9.36 26.46
CA PHE A 106 18.59 9.90 25.23
C PHE A 106 19.39 11.12 25.64
N GLU A 107 20.62 11.21 25.17
CA GLU A 107 21.37 12.46 25.26
C GLU A 107 20.63 13.45 24.35
N ASP A 108 19.97 14.44 24.97
CA ASP A 108 19.48 15.58 24.22
C ASP A 108 20.72 16.29 23.69
N ASP A 109 20.96 16.19 22.37
CA ASP A 109 21.94 17.02 21.70
C ASP A 109 21.48 18.47 21.89
N GLU A 110 21.97 19.14 22.94
CA GLU A 110 22.01 20.60 23.02
C GLU A 110 22.96 21.08 21.92
N SER A 111 22.54 20.96 20.66
CA SER A 111 23.12 21.75 19.60
C SER A 111 22.63 23.18 19.82
N ASP A 112 23.49 23.96 20.45
CA ASP A 112 23.44 25.41 20.55
C ASP A 112 22.84 26.06 19.27
N GLN A 113 21.78 26.85 19.48
CA GLN A 113 21.32 28.04 18.71
C GLN A 113 21.08 27.94 17.19
#